data_AF-A0A2V9YJW5-F1
#
_entry.id   AF-A0A2V9YJW5-F1
#
_cell.length_a   1.000
_cell.length_b   1.000
_cell.length_c   1.000
_cell.angle_alpha   90.00
_cell.angle_beta   90.00
_cell.angle_gamma   90.00
#
_symmetry.space_group_name_H-M   'P 1'
#
loop_
_entity.id
_entity.type
_entity.pdbx_description
1 polymer ?
#
loop_
_entity_poly.entity_id
_entity_poly.type
_entity_poly.pdbx_seq_one_letter_code
_entity_poly.pdbx_strand_id
1 'polypeptide(L)' 'LTADFTYVRFHGATGKYEGNYTPEMLGKWADLIRGWIPKLRDIYVYFNNDQGGYAVQNALLLKSWFEEGSDRRCA' A
#
# COMPACT_ATOMS: atom_id res chain seq x y z
N LEU A 1 -22.36 -5.95 -5.25
CA LEU A 1 -20.94 -5.59 -5.47
C LEU A 1 -20.88 -4.47 -6.50
N THR A 2 -20.14 -3.40 -6.24
CA THR A 2 -20.03 -2.25 -7.15
C THR A 2 -18.80 -2.30 -8.06
N ALA A 3 -17.78 -3.10 -7.70
CA ALA A 3 -16.58 -3.38 -8.50
C ALA A 3 -15.91 -4.67 -8.01
N ASP A 4 -15.09 -5.29 -8.86
CA ASP A 4 -14.19 -6.42 -8.55
C ASP A 4 -12.77 -5.94 -8.18
N PHE A 5 -12.59 -4.64 -7.98
CA PHE A 5 -11.34 -4.01 -7.56
C PHE A 5 -11.53 -3.11 -6.34
N THR A 6 -10.44 -2.74 -5.69
CA THR A 6 -10.44 -1.70 -4.63
C THR A 6 -9.46 -0.59 -4.93
N TYR A 7 -9.71 0.58 -4.33
CA TYR A 7 -8.92 1.79 -4.49
C TYR A 7 -8.66 2.40 -3.11
N VAL A 8 -7.38 2.53 -2.72
CA VAL A 8 -6.93 3.09 -1.44
C VAL A 8 -6.12 4.36 -1.69
N ARG A 9 -6.45 5.43 -0.97
CA ARG A 9 -5.71 6.70 -1.02
C ARG A 9 -5.22 7.11 0.37
N PHE A 10 -3.91 7.17 0.52
CA PHE A 10 -3.24 7.57 1.75
C PHE A 10 -3.09 9.08 1.80
N HIS A 11 -3.67 9.68 2.84
CA HIS A 11 -3.73 11.13 3.02
C HIS A 11 -2.73 11.66 4.04
N GLY A 12 -1.80 10.86 4.56
CA GLY A 12 -0.86 11.29 5.60
C GLY A 12 -1.14 10.63 6.95
N ALA A 13 -0.07 10.33 7.68
CA ALA A 13 -0.14 9.58 8.93
C ALA A 13 -0.53 10.43 10.15
N THR A 14 -0.21 11.73 10.11
CA THR A 14 -0.35 12.65 11.25
C THR A 14 -1.13 13.93 10.92
N GLY A 15 -1.53 14.12 9.66
CA GLY A 15 -2.26 15.29 9.19
C GLY A 15 -2.69 15.14 7.74
N LYS A 16 -3.43 16.13 7.22
CA LYS A 16 -3.89 16.13 5.83
C LYS A 16 -2.71 16.45 4.91
N TYR A 17 -2.26 15.43 4.17
CA TYR A 17 -1.11 15.38 3.28
C TYR A 17 0.26 15.44 3.98
N GLU A 18 0.27 15.17 5.28
CA GLU A 18 1.45 15.31 6.13
C GLU A 18 1.75 14.03 6.90
N GLY A 19 3.02 13.82 7.20
CA GLY A 19 3.50 12.70 7.97
C GLY A 19 4.01 11.54 7.11
N ASN A 20 5.16 11.02 7.52
CA ASN A 20 5.72 9.80 6.99
C ASN A 20 5.01 8.60 7.63
N TYR A 21 4.59 7.62 6.83
CA TYR A 21 4.09 6.37 7.38
C TYR A 21 5.26 5.54 7.89
N THR A 22 5.20 5.12 9.14
CA THR A 22 6.23 4.23 9.68
C THR A 22 6.09 2.83 9.07
N PRO A 23 7.15 2.01 9.07
CA PRO A 23 7.06 0.61 8.62
C PRO A 23 5.96 -0.17 9.33
N GLU A 24 5.69 0.08 10.62
CA GLU A 24 4.62 -0.59 11.37
C GLU A 24 3.23 -0.18 10.87
N MET A 25 3.06 1.10 10.53
CA MET A 25 1.81 1.59 9.94
C MET A 25 1.58 0.99 8.56
N LEU A 26 2.59 1.02 7.69
CA LEU A 26 2.50 0.39 6.38
C LEU A 26 2.28 -1.13 6.50
N GLY A 27 2.88 -1.79 7.50
CA GLY A 27 2.74 -3.23 7.74
C GLY A 27 1.29 -3.64 7.98
N LYS A 28 0.55 -2.88 8.80
CA LYS A 28 -0.88 -3.10 9.00
C LYS A 28 -1.68 -2.99 7.69
N TRP A 29 -1.31 -2.06 6.82
CA TRP A 29 -1.92 -1.93 5.49
C TRP A 29 -1.55 -3.08 4.57
N ALA A 30 -0.30 -3.55 4.62
CA ALA A 30 0.13 -4.71 3.86
C ALA A 30 -0.67 -5.97 4.25
N ASP A 31 -0.94 -6.17 5.54
CA ASP A 31 -1.76 -7.30 6.01
C ASP A 31 -3.21 -7.21 5.55
N LEU A 32 -3.81 -6.01 5.57
CA LEU A 32 -5.14 -5.78 5.01
C LEU A 32 -5.19 -6.09 3.51
N ILE A 33 -4.20 -5.60 2.75
CA ILE A 33 -4.08 -5.84 1.31
C ILE A 33 -3.92 -7.34 1.03
N ARG A 34 -3.11 -8.08 1.79
CA ARG A 34 -2.97 -9.54 1.69
C ARG A 34 -4.32 -10.25 1.86
N GLY A 35 -5.16 -9.78 2.77
CA GLY A 35 -6.51 -10.32 2.97
C GLY A 35 -7.48 -10.04 1.80
N TRP A 36 -7.19 -9.03 0.98
CA TRP A 36 -7.99 -8.66 -0.19
C TRP A 36 -7.55 -9.34 -1.48
N ILE A 37 -6.27 -9.68 -1.63
CA ILE A 37 -5.71 -10.37 -2.82
C ILE A 37 -6.54 -11.56 -3.30
N PRO A 38 -7.01 -12.50 -2.45
CA PRO A 38 -7.79 -13.64 -2.93
C PRO A 38 -9.25 -13.30 -3.31
N LYS A 39 -9.71 -12.07 -3.04
CA LYS A 39 -11.12 -11.65 -3.18
C LYS A 39 -11.34 -10.64 -4.30
N LEU A 40 -10.28 -9.95 -4.73
CA LEU A 40 -10.35 -8.86 -5.69
C LEU A 40 -9.44 -9.15 -6.87
N ARG A 41 -9.85 -8.69 -8.05
CA ARG A 41 -9.06 -8.76 -9.28
C ARG A 41 -7.88 -7.79 -9.22
N ASP A 42 -8.16 -6.54 -8.85
CA ASP A 42 -7.17 -5.46 -8.84
C ASP A 42 -7.23 -4.66 -7.52
N ILE A 43 -6.07 -4.18 -7.08
CA ILE A 43 -5.91 -3.35 -5.89
C ILE A 43 -5.06 -2.15 -6.27
N TYR A 44 -5.65 -0.96 -6.27
CA TYR A 44 -4.96 0.28 -6.59
C TYR A 44 -4.64 1.06 -5.31
N VAL A 45 -3.39 1.46 -5.13
CA VAL A 45 -2.91 2.16 -3.93
C VAL A 45 -2.19 3.43 -4.33
N TYR A 46 -2.64 4.57 -3.79
CA TYR A 46 -2.09 5.90 -4.08
C TYR A 46 -1.66 6.61 -2.79
N PHE A 47 -0.43 7.10 -2.77
CA PHE A 47 0.10 7.92 -1.68
C PHE A 47 0.02 9.41 -2.04
N ASN A 48 -0.60 10.20 -1.16
CA ASN A 48 -0.78 11.63 -1.33
C ASN A 48 -0.19 12.41 -0.14
N ASN A 49 0.75 11.82 0.60
CA ASN A 49 1.47 12.44 1.71
C ASN A 49 2.84 12.95 1.21
N ASP A 50 2.80 13.84 0.23
CA ASP A 50 3.94 14.30 -0.55
C ASP A 50 4.77 15.40 0.13
N GLN A 51 4.37 15.87 1.30
CA GLN A 51 5.22 16.71 2.15
C GLN A 51 6.56 16.01 2.38
N GLY A 52 7.68 16.63 1.97
CA GLY A 52 9.02 16.06 2.14
C GLY A 52 9.34 14.85 1.26
N GLY A 53 8.52 14.51 0.25
CA GLY A 53 8.77 13.38 -0.65
C GLY A 53 8.40 12.01 -0.09
N TYR A 54 7.71 11.95 1.05
CA TYR A 54 7.36 10.68 1.71
C TYR A 54 6.41 9.80 0.90
N ALA A 55 5.57 10.37 0.05
CA ALA A 55 4.64 9.59 -0.77
C ALA A 55 5.36 8.53 -1.64
N VAL A 56 6.46 8.92 -2.30
CA VAL A 56 7.23 8.00 -3.15
C VAL A 56 7.96 6.96 -2.30
N GLN A 57 8.56 7.38 -1.17
CA GLN A 57 9.27 6.47 -0.28
C GLN A 57 8.33 5.40 0.31
N ASN A 58 7.13 5.79 0.73
CA ASN A 58 6.13 4.88 1.29
C ASN A 58 5.55 3.95 0.23
N ALA A 59 5.35 4.44 -0.99
CA ALA A 59 4.92 3.62 -2.12
C ALA A 59 5.96 2.54 -2.45
N LEU A 60 7.25 2.91 -2.52
CA LEU A 60 8.34 1.98 -2.80
C LEU A 60 8.51 0.94 -1.70
N LEU A 61 8.45 1.35 -0.43
CA LEU A 61 8.55 0.44 0.71
C LEU A 61 7.38 -0.55 0.73
N LEU A 62 6.14 -0.07 0.56
CA LEU A 62 4.99 -0.97 0.51
C LEU A 62 5.08 -1.93 -0.68
N LYS A 63 5.54 -1.46 -1.85
CA LYS A 63 5.72 -2.27 -3.07
C LYS A 63 6.74 -3.39 -2.86
N SER A 64 7.88 -3.12 -2.21
CA SER A 64 8.93 -4.14 -2.05
C SER A 64 8.43 -5.38 -1.30
N TRP A 65 7.54 -5.21 -0.31
CA TRP A 65 6.97 -6.31 0.46
C TRP A 65 6.04 -7.23 -0.33
N PHE A 66 5.56 -6.81 -1.50
CA PHE A 66 4.78 -7.64 -2.41
C PHE A 66 5.62 -8.22 -3.55
N GLU A 67 6.72 -7.56 -3.91
CA GLU A 67 7.68 -8.06 -4.90
C GLU A 67 8.53 -9.22 -4.34
N GLU A 68 8.99 -9.11 -3.09
CA GLU A 68 9.81 -10.14 -2.42
C GLU A 68 9.08 -11.50 -2.25
N GLY A 69 7.75 -11.53 -2.28
CA GLY A 69 6.94 -12.75 -2.24
C GLY A 69 6.46 -13.27 -3.60
N SER A 70 6.64 -12.48 -4.67
CA SER A 70 6.19 -12.83 -6.02
C SER A 70 7.16 -13.73 -6.79
N ASP A 71 8.45 -13.73 -6.40
CA ASP A 71 9.53 -14.46 -7.05
C ASP A 71 9.68 -15.93 -6.61
N ARG A 72 8.85 -16.41 -5.66
CA ARG A 72 8.83 -17.83 -5.24
C ARG A 72 7.73 -18.68 -5.89
N ARG A 73 7.09 -18.19 -6.96
CA ARG A 73 6.13 -18.96 -7.77
C ARG A 73 6.78 -19.48 -9.05
N CYS A 74 7.92 -20.17 -8.92
CA CYS A 74 8.55 -21.01 -9.94
C CYS A 74 9.58 -21.92 -9.25
N ALA A 75 9.12 -23.03 -8.66
CA ALA A 75 9.91 -24.23 -8.40
C ALA A 75 8.94 -25.41 -8.21
#